data_AF-A0A563W0C7-F1
#
_entry.id   AF-A0A563W0C7-F1
#
_cell.length_a   1.000
_cell.length_b   1.000
_cell.length_c   1.000
_cell.angle_alpha   90.00
_cell.angle_beta   90.00
_cell.angle_gamma   90.00
#
_symmetry.space_group_name_H-M   'P 1'
#
loop_
_entity.id
_entity.type
_entity.pdbx_description
1 polymer ?
#
loop_
_entity_poly.entity_id
_entity_poly.type
_entity_poly.pdbx_seq_one_letter_code
_entity_poly.pdbx_strand_id
1 'polypeptide(L)'
;MNIVITSEVLQAYFLCPRKAYLLMYGKEQGTVHEYEQILTRNQLANQARNLELFKQQYIDAYPYSISNLKKGSELLIDANLTADNFQAYCPILGGNIGLVS
;
A
#
# COMPACT_ATOMS: atom_id res chain seq x y z
N MET A 1 -7.60 -24.51 -3.11
CA MET A 1 -6.70 -23.65 -2.32
C MET A 1 -6.48 -22.40 -3.17
N ASN A 2 -6.99 -21.25 -2.74
CA ASN A 2 -6.89 -20.01 -3.52
C ASN A 2 -5.62 -19.29 -3.09
N ILE A 3 -4.70 -19.04 -4.02
CA ILE A 3 -3.40 -18.43 -3.70
C ILE A 3 -3.50 -16.94 -3.99
N VAL A 4 -3.36 -16.13 -2.94
CA VAL A 4 -3.36 -14.68 -3.05
C VAL A 4 -1.91 -14.21 -3.21
N ILE A 5 -1.61 -13.56 -4.33
CA ILE A 5 -0.31 -12.90 -4.53
C ILE A 5 -0.33 -11.60 -3.73
N THR A 6 0.40 -11.57 -2.61
CA THR A 6 0.56 -10.37 -1.79
C THR A 6 1.78 -9.56 -2.23
N SER A 7 1.87 -8.31 -1.79
CA SER A 7 3.07 -7.49 -1.97
C SER A 7 4.33 -8.13 -1.36
N GLU A 8 4.16 -8.86 -0.25
CA GLU A 8 5.24 -9.63 0.39
C GLU A 8 5.72 -10.78 -0.51
N VAL A 9 4.81 -11.55 -1.12
CA VAL A 9 5.15 -12.61 -2.08
C VAL A 9 5.89 -12.02 -3.29
N LEU A 10 5.43 -10.87 -3.80
CA LEU A 10 6.06 -10.20 -4.93
C LEU A 10 7.48 -9.72 -4.57
N GLN A 11 7.66 -9.05 -3.43
CA GLN A 11 8.98 -8.63 -2.95
C GLN A 11 9.90 -9.83 -2.71
N ALA A 12 9.39 -10.89 -2.10
CA ALA A 12 10.14 -12.12 -1.90
C ALA A 12 10.59 -12.71 -3.23
N TYR A 13 9.77 -12.67 -4.28
CA TYR A 13 10.12 -13.17 -5.60
C TYR A 13 11.29 -12.40 -6.21
N PHE A 14 11.26 -11.06 -6.11
CA PHE A 14 12.35 -10.20 -6.59
C PHE A 14 13.69 -10.47 -5.87
N LEU A 15 13.65 -10.81 -4.58
CA LEU A 15 14.85 -11.11 -3.80
C LEU A 15 15.33 -12.56 -3.99
N CYS A 16 14.40 -13.51 -3.94
CA CYS A 16 14.66 -14.95 -4.02
C CYS A 16 13.37 -15.70 -4.40
N PRO A 17 13.25 -16.22 -5.63
CA PRO A 17 12.07 -16.98 -6.07
C PRO A 17 11.70 -18.14 -5.15
N ARG A 18 12.68 -18.79 -4.53
CA ARG A 18 12.44 -19.87 -3.55
C ARG A 18 11.74 -19.35 -2.28
N LYS A 19 12.04 -18.13 -1.81
CA LYS A 19 11.32 -17.51 -0.68
C LYS A 19 9.85 -17.30 -1.03
N ALA A 20 9.55 -16.76 -2.21
CA ALA A 20 8.17 -16.60 -2.67
C ALA A 20 7.43 -17.94 -2.77
N TYR A 21 8.07 -18.97 -3.32
CA TYR A 21 7.51 -20.32 -3.36
C TYR A 21 7.18 -20.85 -1.96
N LEU A 22 8.10 -20.69 -1.01
CA LEU A 22 7.88 -21.14 0.37
C LEU A 22 6.78 -20.33 1.08
N LEU A 23 6.64 -19.03 0.81
CA LEU A 23 5.54 -18.23 1.34
C LEU A 23 4.17 -18.66 0.76
N MET A 24 4.15 -19.09 -0.52
CA MET A 24 2.91 -19.49 -1.20
C MET A 24 2.50 -20.94 -0.90
N TYR A 25 3.45 -21.84 -0.70
CA TYR A 25 3.21 -23.30 -0.66
C TYR A 25 3.79 -24.01 0.57
N GLY A 26 4.53 -23.30 1.43
CA GLY A 26 5.08 -23.84 2.65
C GLY A 26 3.98 -24.29 3.62
N LYS A 27 4.11 -25.50 4.16
CA LYS A 27 3.16 -26.04 5.14
C LYS A 27 3.27 -25.39 6.51
N GLU A 28 4.43 -24.81 6.82
CA GLU A 28 4.72 -24.16 8.09
C GLU A 28 5.14 -22.71 7.82
N GLN A 29 4.41 -21.78 8.42
CA GLN A 29 4.86 -20.40 8.55
C GLN A 29 5.83 -20.36 9.73
N GLY A 30 7.13 -20.20 9.45
CA GLY A 30 8.12 -19.96 10.50
C GLY A 30 7.82 -18.66 11.26
N THR A 31 8.42 -18.49 12.43
CA THR A 31 8.30 -17.24 13.18
C THR A 31 9.10 -16.13 12.49
N VAL A 32 8.49 -14.96 12.33
CA VAL A 32 9.17 -13.77 11.81
C VAL A 32 10.32 -13.40 12.75
N HIS A 33 11.51 -13.24 12.18
CA HIS A 33 12.70 -12.87 12.94
C HIS A 33 12.52 -11.51 13.62
N GLU A 34 13.02 -11.34 14.84
CA GLU A 34 12.84 -10.12 15.65
C GLU A 34 13.22 -8.84 14.88
N TYR A 35 14.32 -8.89 14.14
CA TYR A 35 14.77 -7.77 13.31
C TYR A 35 13.70 -7.34 12.27
N GLU A 36 13.03 -8.28 11.61
CA GLU A 36 11.96 -7.95 10.64
C GLU A 36 10.75 -7.33 11.35
N GLN A 37 10.47 -7.72 12.59
CA GLN A 37 9.41 -7.09 13.39
C GLN A 37 9.77 -5.64 13.74
N ILE A 38 11.02 -5.37 14.09
CA ILE A 38 11.52 -4.01 14.35
C ILE A 38 11.41 -3.15 13.08
N LEU A 39 11.82 -3.68 11.93
CA LEU A 39 11.69 -2.98 10.64
C LEU A 39 10.24 -2.64 10.32
N THR A 40 9.33 -3.60 10.48
CA THR A 40 7.89 -3.40 10.25
C THR A 40 7.32 -2.31 11.15
N ARG A 41 7.65 -2.35 12.46
CA ARG A 41 7.23 -1.33 13.42
C ARG A 41 7.74 0.06 13.05
N ASN A 42 9.02 0.16 12.70
CA ASN A 42 9.64 1.41 12.30
C ASN A 42 9.04 1.94 11.00
N GLN A 43 8.76 1.07 10.03
CA GLN A 43 8.12 1.42 8.78
C GLN A 43 6.72 2.01 9.02
N LEU A 44 5.89 1.36 9.84
CA LEU A 44 4.55 1.87 10.18
C LEU A 44 4.61 3.22 10.89
N ALA A 45 5.52 3.37 11.87
CA ALA A 45 5.71 4.63 12.58
C ALA A 45 6.18 5.75 11.63
N ASN A 46 7.11 5.44 10.73
CA ASN A 46 7.61 6.39 9.74
C ASN A 46 6.54 6.76 8.71
N GLN A 47 5.73 5.79 8.24
CA GLN A 47 4.62 6.05 7.32
C GLN A 47 3.60 6.99 7.94
N ALA A 48 3.16 6.75 9.18
CA ALA A 48 2.24 7.62 9.88
C ALA A 48 2.83 9.04 10.05
N ARG A 49 4.08 9.15 10.50
CA ARG A 49 4.75 10.45 10.65
C ARG A 49 4.86 11.19 9.32
N ASN A 50 5.25 10.50 8.25
CA ASN A 50 5.40 11.12 6.94
C ASN A 50 4.05 11.58 6.37
N LEU A 51 2.97 10.84 6.62
CA LEU A 51 1.62 11.25 6.22
C LEU A 51 1.17 12.51 6.96
N GLU A 52 1.43 12.62 8.26
CA GLU A 52 1.13 13.83 9.04
C GLU A 52 1.93 15.05 8.55
N LEU A 53 3.23 14.86 8.30
CA LEU A 53 4.07 15.92 7.71
C LEU A 53 3.58 16.33 6.33
N PHE A 54 3.15 15.37 5.50
CA PHE A 54 2.55 15.65 4.20
C PHE A 54 1.27 16.48 4.31
N LYS A 55 0.36 16.12 5.22
CA LYS A 55 -0.88 16.87 5.49
C LYS A 55 -0.61 18.30 5.96
N GLN A 56 0.48 18.53 6.70
CA GLN A 56 0.90 19.87 7.13
C GLN A 56 1.54 20.69 5.99
N GLN A 57 2.27 20.04 5.09
CA GLN A 57 3.00 20.71 4.02
C GLN A 57 2.11 21.11 2.83
N TYR A 58 1.10 20.29 2.51
CA TYR A 58 0.24 20.49 1.34
C TYR A 58 -1.17 20.90 1.76
N ILE A 59 -1.44 22.21 1.74
CA ILE A 59 -2.73 22.81 2.08
C ILE A 59 -3.86 22.32 1.14
N ASP A 60 -3.50 21.97 -0.10
CA ASP A 60 -4.44 21.49 -1.13
C ASP A 60 -4.55 19.95 -1.19
N ALA A 61 -4.11 19.25 -0.12
CA ALA A 61 -4.36 17.83 0.03
C ALA A 61 -5.77 17.60 0.59
N TYR A 62 -6.64 16.97 -0.21
CA TYR A 62 -8.04 16.74 0.17
C TYR A 62 -8.31 15.27 0.51
N PRO A 63 -9.20 14.98 1.47
CA PRO A 63 -9.68 13.61 1.67
C PRO A 63 -10.23 13.02 0.38
N TYR A 64 -9.92 11.75 0.13
CA TYR A 64 -10.45 11.03 -1.00
C TYR A 64 -11.98 10.99 -0.96
N SER A 65 -12.58 11.48 -2.03
CA SER A 65 -14.01 11.37 -2.30
C SER A 65 -14.22 11.44 -3.81
N ILE A 66 -15.29 10.84 -4.31
CA ILE A 66 -15.62 10.88 -5.75
C ILE A 66 -15.79 12.34 -6.21
N SER A 67 -16.28 13.23 -5.34
CA SER A 67 -16.40 14.66 -5.64
C SER A 67 -15.04 15.35 -5.77
N ASN A 68 -14.09 15.13 -4.86
CA ASN A 68 -12.76 15.74 -4.94
C ASN A 68 -11.94 15.14 -6.11
N LEU A 69 -12.11 13.85 -6.39
CA LEU A 69 -11.53 13.21 -7.58
C LEU A 69 -12.06 13.84 -8.87
N LYS A 70 -13.40 14.00 -9.01
CA LYS A 70 -14.02 14.62 -10.20
C LYS A 70 -13.68 16.10 -10.34
N LYS A 71 -13.41 16.80 -9.24
CA LYS A 71 -12.93 18.19 -9.26
C LYS A 71 -11.50 18.32 -9.76
N GLY A 72 -10.77 17.21 -9.92
CA GLY A 72 -9.38 17.23 -10.36
C GLY A 72 -8.42 17.71 -9.28
N SER A 73 -8.72 17.47 -8.00
CA SER A 73 -7.79 17.76 -6.91
C SER A 73 -6.44 17.08 -7.17
N GLU A 74 -5.35 17.85 -7.13
CA GLU A 74 -4.01 17.35 -7.46
C GLU A 74 -3.51 16.28 -6.48
N LEU A 75 -3.92 16.38 -5.22
CA LEU A 75 -3.50 15.48 -4.15
C LEU A 75 -4.70 15.05 -3.32
N LEU A 76 -4.92 13.74 -3.26
CA LEU A 76 -5.93 13.11 -2.43
C LEU A 76 -5.26 12.25 -1.36
N ILE A 77 -5.79 12.27 -0.14
CA ILE A 77 -5.28 11.49 1.00
C ILE A 77 -6.29 10.45 1.47
N ASP A 78 -5.80 9.40 2.11
CA ASP A 78 -6.60 8.33 2.73
C ASP A 78 -7.56 7.67 1.71
N ALA A 79 -7.08 7.41 0.50
CA ALA A 79 -7.87 6.89 -0.61
C ALA A 79 -8.11 5.39 -0.51
N ASN A 80 -9.37 4.98 -0.63
CA ASN A 80 -9.77 3.59 -0.81
C ASN A 80 -10.22 3.39 -2.26
N LEU A 81 -9.35 2.80 -3.07
CA LEU A 81 -9.62 2.47 -4.46
C LEU A 81 -10.33 1.12 -4.54
N THR A 82 -11.37 1.05 -5.36
CA THR A 82 -12.10 -0.19 -5.64
C THR A 82 -12.26 -0.35 -7.14
N ALA A 83 -12.00 -1.55 -7.65
CA ALA A 83 -12.19 -1.93 -9.04
C ALA A 83 -12.57 -3.40 -9.10
N ASP A 84 -13.76 -3.72 -9.61
CA ASP A 84 -14.34 -5.07 -9.58
C ASP A 84 -14.28 -5.71 -8.17
N ASN A 85 -13.48 -6.78 -8.04
CA ASN A 85 -13.27 -7.50 -6.79
C ASN A 85 -11.99 -7.08 -6.05
N PHE A 86 -11.33 -6.01 -6.50
CA PHE A 86 -10.09 -5.50 -5.93
C PHE A 86 -10.32 -4.26 -5.09
N GLN A 87 -9.66 -4.21 -3.94
CA GLN A 87 -9.64 -3.06 -3.05
C GLN A 87 -8.19 -2.74 -2.67
N ALA A 88 -7.82 -1.46 -2.74
CA ALA A 88 -6.50 -0.99 -2.34
C ALA A 88 -6.62 0.27 -1.49
N TYR A 89 -5.89 0.30 -0.38
CA TYR A 89 -5.71 1.50 0.42
C TYR A 89 -4.45 2.24 -0.04
N CYS A 90 -4.62 3.51 -0.38
CA CYS A 90 -3.57 4.42 -0.84
C CYS A 90 -3.54 5.64 0.09
N PRO A 91 -2.52 5.79 0.96
CA PRO A 91 -2.39 6.94 1.84
C PRO A 91 -2.35 8.28 1.09
N ILE A 92 -1.77 8.28 -0.11
CA ILE A 92 -1.65 9.44 -1.00
C ILE A 92 -1.97 8.98 -2.42
N LEU A 93 -2.78 9.77 -3.12
CA LEU A 93 -3.24 9.53 -4.49
C LEU A 93 -3.08 10.83 -5.29
N GLY A 94 -2.20 10.83 -6.29
CA GLY A 94 -2.00 12.00 -7.16
C GLY A 94 -3.10 12.10 -8.23
N GLY A 95 -3.54 13.32 -8.54
CA GLY A 95 -4.62 13.61 -9.49
C GLY A 95 -4.30 13.30 -10.96
N ASN A 96 -3.05 12.95 -11.28
CA ASN A 96 -2.60 12.57 -12.63
C ASN A 96 -2.88 11.09 -12.96
N ILE A 97 -3.96 10.52 -12.42
CA ILE A 97 -4.42 9.19 -12.83
C ILE A 97 -5.34 9.44 -14.00
N GLY A 98 -4.77 9.36 -15.21
CA GLY A 98 -5.54 9.45 -16.44
C GLY A 98 -6.77 8.56 -16.33
N LEU A 99 -7.95 9.18 -16.39
CA LEU A 99 -9.20 8.50 -16.71
C LEU A 99 -9.03 7.99 -18.14
N VAL A 100 -8.38 6.83 -18.30
CA VAL A 100 -8.45 6.05 -19.54
C VAL A 100 -9.89 5.56 -19.59
N SER A 101 -10.70 6.37 -20.28
CA SER A 101 -12.08 6.12 -20.66
C SER A 101 -12.09 5.23 -21.90
#